data_AF-A0A1H0XMP7-F1
#
_entry.id   AF-A0A1H0XMP7-F1
#
_cell.length_a   1.000
_cell.length_b   1.000
_cell.length_c   1.000
_cell.angle_alpha   90.00
_cell.angle_beta   90.00
_cell.angle_gamma   90.00
#
_symmetry.space_group_name_H-M   'P 1'
#
loop_
_entity.id
_entity.type
_entity.pdbx_description
1 polymer ?
#
loop_
_entity_poly.entity_id
_entity_poly.type
_entity_poly.pdbx_seq_one_letter_code
_entity_poly.pdbx_strand_id
1 'polypeptide(L)'
;MVKGSKIVDLDEYRMLKALDDELEEFPFDDDFLEDEEDELDSENWNLFEDLAELRKRVDYYQELHEKGEISEKDYYFSKVNLGMLYKQNGLYQRALEQFEAVYELDSSDLFACRHEMMALYILTSQYDKALAFFKKQSDAEHDILLEIPLLVGAILDGHDEMAHYLIEVLSADVKDFAIFCQSPELLMDDIMSIGAAGIHRPDSLEAVYVGLYRILPLLMTAGNYVQAYLNDYFSEHKAGQAEVESLAFLSEYQIEILLAHDIYDLQDFQVWTETEILALPQFGKATLEKLKEAGVIFSH
;
A
#
# COMPACT_ATOMS: atom_id res chain seq x y z
N MET A 1 15.15 12.46 -49.14
CA MET A 1 14.96 11.39 -50.14
C MET A 1 15.76 10.19 -49.64
N VAL A 2 15.16 9.28 -48.86
CA VAL A 2 14.41 8.06 -49.23
C VAL A 2 15.27 6.95 -49.88
N LYS A 3 15.39 5.85 -49.11
CA LYS A 3 15.46 4.40 -49.43
C LYS A 3 16.75 3.73 -49.95
N GLY A 4 17.08 2.64 -49.25
CA GLY A 4 17.84 1.47 -49.71
C GLY A 4 17.91 0.40 -48.60
N SER A 5 16.80 -0.29 -48.32
CA SER A 5 16.67 -1.75 -48.50
C SER A 5 17.48 -2.63 -47.52
N LYS A 6 16.86 -3.04 -46.40
CA LYS A 6 17.20 -4.30 -45.71
C LYS A 6 16.07 -5.30 -45.98
N ILE A 7 16.19 -6.05 -47.07
CA ILE A 7 15.38 -7.25 -47.30
C ILE A 7 16.02 -8.34 -46.45
N VAL A 8 15.26 -8.93 -45.53
CA VAL A 8 15.69 -10.11 -44.78
C VAL A 8 15.66 -11.30 -45.74
N ASP A 9 16.77 -12.04 -45.80
CA ASP A 9 16.86 -13.27 -46.57
C ASP A 9 16.01 -14.36 -45.87
N LEU A 10 14.92 -14.75 -46.52
CA LEU A 10 13.94 -15.69 -45.98
C LEU A 10 14.48 -17.13 -45.91
N ASP A 11 15.53 -17.45 -46.67
CA ASP A 11 16.13 -18.78 -46.64
C ASP A 11 17.12 -18.90 -45.45
N GLU A 12 17.79 -17.81 -45.07
CA GLU A 12 18.62 -17.74 -43.85
C GLU A 12 17.77 -17.86 -42.57
N TYR A 13 16.58 -17.23 -42.56
CA TYR A 13 15.61 -17.36 -41.46
C TYR A 13 15.03 -18.79 -41.32
N ARG A 14 14.86 -19.51 -42.44
CA ARG A 14 14.34 -20.89 -42.43
C ARG A 14 15.38 -21.92 -42.02
N MET A 15 16.66 -21.66 -42.31
CA MET A 15 17.77 -22.51 -41.89
C MET A 15 18.01 -22.44 -40.38
N LEU A 16 17.94 -21.24 -39.78
CA LEU A 16 18.12 -21.06 -38.33
C LEU A 16 16.96 -21.69 -37.52
N LYS A 17 15.73 -21.60 -38.04
CA LYS A 17 14.56 -22.21 -37.40
C LYS A 17 14.54 -23.75 -37.47
N ALA A 18 15.23 -24.35 -38.44
CA ALA A 18 15.30 -25.80 -38.59
C ALA A 18 16.37 -26.47 -37.71
N LEU A 19 17.27 -25.68 -37.08
CA LEU A 19 18.31 -26.18 -36.18
C LEU A 19 17.85 -26.28 -34.71
N ASP A 20 16.75 -25.61 -34.35
CA ASP A 20 16.17 -25.62 -33.00
C ASP A 20 15.31 -26.87 -32.73
N ASP A 21 14.91 -27.59 -33.78
CA ASP A 21 14.05 -28.78 -33.72
C ASP A 21 14.84 -30.10 -33.51
N GLU A 22 16.15 -30.05 -33.25
CA GLU A 22 17.03 -31.25 -33.05
C GLU A 22 17.78 -31.26 -31.70
N LEU A 23 17.15 -30.81 -30.60
CA LEU A 23 17.68 -31.07 -29.25
C LEU A 23 16.88 -32.15 -28.53
N GLU A 24 17.53 -33.31 -28.42
CA GLU A 24 17.10 -34.53 -27.74
C GLU A 24 16.74 -34.28 -26.27
N GLU A 25 15.71 -34.99 -25.79
CA GLU A 25 15.36 -35.14 -24.38
C GLU A 25 16.53 -35.67 -23.54
N PHE A 26 16.44 -35.44 -22.21
CA PHE A 26 17.13 -36.07 -21.05
C PHE A 26 18.16 -35.17 -20.33
N PRO A 27 18.48 -35.47 -19.06
CA PRO A 27 17.65 -35.42 -17.85
C PRO A 27 18.18 -34.34 -16.87
N PHE A 28 17.35 -33.89 -15.94
CA PHE A 28 17.73 -32.97 -14.86
C PHE A 28 18.87 -33.56 -14.01
N ASP A 29 19.95 -32.79 -13.80
CA ASP A 29 20.96 -33.04 -12.76
C ASP A 29 21.34 -31.73 -12.04
N ASP A 30 21.68 -31.90 -10.76
CA ASP A 30 21.37 -31.03 -9.63
C ASP A 30 22.50 -30.01 -9.29
N ASP A 31 23.13 -29.36 -10.28
CA ASP A 31 24.21 -28.36 -10.07
C ASP A 31 23.70 -26.91 -10.15
N PHE A 32 22.73 -26.67 -9.27
CA PHE A 32 22.40 -25.41 -8.65
C PHE A 32 23.67 -24.63 -8.24
N LEU A 33 23.88 -23.49 -8.93
CA LEU A 33 24.74 -22.34 -8.58
C LEU A 33 26.26 -22.53 -8.67
N GLU A 34 26.88 -21.93 -9.68
CA GLU A 34 28.03 -21.01 -9.50
C GLU A 34 28.38 -20.30 -10.84
N ASP A 35 28.14 -18.98 -10.83
CA ASP A 35 28.90 -17.91 -11.48
C ASP A 35 29.09 -17.86 -13.01
N GLU A 36 28.41 -16.89 -13.65
CA GLU A 36 29.08 -15.78 -14.36
C GLU A 36 28.08 -14.65 -14.66
N GLU A 37 28.16 -13.57 -13.87
CA GLU A 37 27.73 -12.22 -14.25
C GLU A 37 28.46 -11.81 -15.53
N ASP A 38 27.73 -11.52 -16.61
CA ASP A 38 27.94 -10.37 -17.52
C ASP A 38 27.22 -10.60 -18.85
N GLU A 39 25.95 -10.19 -18.91
CA GLU A 39 25.42 -9.27 -19.92
C GLU A 39 23.90 -9.26 -19.75
N LEU A 40 23.43 -8.17 -19.14
CA LEU A 40 22.02 -7.84 -18.96
C LEU A 40 21.43 -7.47 -20.32
N ASP A 41 21.35 -8.46 -21.20
CA ASP A 41 20.63 -8.34 -22.45
C ASP A 41 19.15 -8.49 -22.09
N SER A 42 18.42 -7.40 -22.27
CA SER A 42 16.97 -7.32 -22.06
C SER A 42 16.27 -8.13 -23.16
N GLU A 43 16.52 -9.43 -23.21
CA GLU A 43 15.95 -10.38 -24.15
C GLU A 43 14.49 -10.61 -23.79
N ASN A 44 13.65 -9.73 -24.34
CA ASN A 44 12.33 -10.05 -24.86
C ASN A 44 11.47 -10.93 -23.93
N TRP A 45 11.11 -10.37 -22.76
CA TRP A 45 10.19 -10.98 -21.80
C TRP A 45 8.84 -11.30 -22.47
N ASN A 46 8.65 -12.54 -22.93
CA ASN A 46 7.38 -12.98 -23.50
C ASN A 46 6.44 -13.38 -22.36
N LEU A 47 5.77 -12.38 -21.81
CA LEU A 47 4.81 -12.51 -20.72
C LEU A 47 3.84 -13.70 -20.87
N PHE A 48 3.42 -14.02 -22.10
CA PHE A 48 2.50 -15.13 -22.33
C PHE A 48 3.14 -16.50 -22.17
N GLU A 49 4.42 -16.64 -22.54
CA GLU A 49 5.21 -17.86 -22.36
C GLU A 49 5.48 -18.07 -20.86
N ASP A 50 5.92 -17.04 -20.14
CA ASP A 50 6.13 -17.08 -18.68
C ASP A 50 4.87 -17.52 -17.91
N LEU A 51 3.72 -16.94 -18.23
CA LEU A 51 2.47 -17.31 -17.57
C LEU A 51 2.05 -18.75 -17.90
N ALA A 52 2.37 -19.27 -19.09
CA ALA A 52 2.09 -20.65 -19.45
C ALA A 52 3.03 -21.63 -18.75
N GLU A 53 4.30 -21.28 -18.62
CA GLU A 53 5.29 -22.06 -17.88
C GLU A 53 5.00 -22.10 -16.39
N LEU A 54 4.66 -20.96 -15.76
CA LEU A 54 4.28 -20.97 -14.35
C LEU A 54 3.00 -21.78 -14.09
N ARG A 55 2.03 -21.78 -15.01
CA ARG A 55 0.86 -22.67 -14.91
C ARG A 55 1.27 -24.14 -14.92
N LYS A 56 2.08 -24.55 -15.91
CA LYS A 56 2.62 -25.92 -15.97
C LYS A 56 3.40 -26.27 -14.70
N ARG A 57 4.14 -25.30 -14.13
CA ARG A 57 4.86 -25.48 -12.87
C ARG A 57 3.89 -25.73 -11.71
N VAL A 58 2.80 -24.96 -11.59
CA VAL A 58 1.78 -25.21 -10.55
C VAL A 58 1.15 -26.60 -10.72
N ASP A 59 0.81 -27.00 -11.95
CA ASP A 59 0.26 -28.32 -12.25
C ASP A 59 1.25 -29.44 -11.85
N TYR A 60 2.53 -29.27 -12.17
CA TYR A 60 3.61 -30.20 -11.77
C TYR A 60 3.76 -30.29 -10.24
N TYR A 61 3.78 -29.16 -9.53
CA TYR A 61 3.86 -29.14 -8.06
C TYR A 61 2.62 -29.78 -7.43
N GLN A 62 1.44 -29.64 -8.03
CA GLN A 62 0.26 -30.36 -7.59
C GLN A 62 0.44 -31.87 -7.68
N GLU A 63 0.95 -32.38 -8.81
CA GLU A 63 1.18 -33.83 -8.95
C GLU A 63 2.20 -34.37 -7.94
N LEU A 64 3.29 -33.64 -7.70
CA LEU A 64 4.29 -34.02 -6.69
C LEU A 64 3.69 -34.01 -5.27
N HIS A 65 2.84 -33.03 -4.99
CA HIS A 65 2.16 -32.90 -3.71
C HIS A 65 1.18 -34.06 -3.48
N GLU A 66 0.38 -34.42 -4.48
CA GLU A 66 -0.54 -35.56 -4.43
C GLU A 66 0.19 -36.90 -4.22
N LYS A 67 1.43 -37.01 -4.72
CA LYS A 67 2.31 -38.17 -4.49
C LYS A 67 3.02 -38.15 -3.12
N GLY A 68 2.93 -37.05 -2.38
CA GLY A 68 3.61 -36.86 -1.10
C GLY A 68 5.12 -36.63 -1.23
N GLU A 69 5.58 -36.18 -2.40
CA GLU A 69 7.01 -35.95 -2.70
C GLU A 69 7.49 -34.56 -2.27
N ILE A 70 6.58 -33.60 -2.11
CA ILE A 70 6.86 -32.24 -1.62
C ILE A 70 5.93 -31.85 -0.46
N SER A 71 6.29 -30.79 0.25
CA SER A 71 5.46 -30.28 1.35
C SER A 71 4.27 -29.46 0.84
N GLU A 72 3.21 -29.37 1.67
CA GLU A 72 2.08 -28.43 1.46
C GLU A 72 2.59 -27.00 1.21
N LYS A 73 3.59 -26.58 1.98
CA LYS A 73 4.19 -25.24 1.88
C LYS A 73 4.77 -24.97 0.49
N ASP A 74 5.47 -25.95 -0.10
CA ASP A 74 6.06 -25.80 -1.43
C ASP A 74 4.99 -25.72 -2.52
N TYR A 75 3.92 -26.52 -2.37
CA TYR A 75 2.76 -26.44 -3.26
C TYR A 75 2.07 -25.07 -3.17
N TYR A 76 1.77 -24.59 -1.97
CA TYR A 76 1.13 -23.29 -1.75
C TYR A 76 2.00 -22.14 -2.27
N PHE A 77 3.32 -22.19 -2.02
CA PHE A 77 4.26 -21.21 -2.54
C PHE A 77 4.24 -21.15 -4.07
N SER A 78 4.10 -22.28 -4.76
CA SER A 78 3.99 -22.30 -6.22
C SER A 78 2.75 -21.54 -6.72
N LYS A 79 1.59 -21.72 -6.05
CA LYS A 79 0.35 -20.99 -6.34
C LYS A 79 0.45 -19.50 -6.04
N VAL A 80 1.03 -19.13 -4.89
CA VAL A 80 1.25 -17.73 -4.49
C VAL A 80 2.09 -17.01 -5.54
N ASN A 81 3.16 -17.62 -6.03
CA ASN A 81 4.00 -17.04 -7.08
C ASN A 81 3.23 -16.81 -8.38
N LEU A 82 2.39 -17.77 -8.80
CA LEU A 82 1.52 -17.59 -9.96
C LEU A 82 0.50 -16.45 -9.73
N GLY A 83 -0.08 -16.36 -8.53
CA GLY A 83 -0.99 -15.29 -8.13
C GLY A 83 -0.34 -13.90 -8.19
N MET A 84 0.88 -13.77 -7.68
CA MET A 84 1.66 -12.52 -7.74
C MET A 84 1.95 -12.10 -9.17
N LEU A 85 2.36 -13.04 -10.04
CA LEU A 85 2.62 -12.73 -11.44
C LEU A 85 1.33 -12.34 -12.18
N TYR A 86 0.21 -13.00 -11.91
CA TYR A 86 -1.08 -12.57 -12.44
C TYR A 86 -1.44 -11.14 -12.00
N LYS A 87 -1.24 -10.81 -10.72
CA LYS A 87 -1.50 -9.46 -10.18
C LYS A 87 -0.63 -8.41 -10.87
N GLN A 88 0.68 -8.65 -10.98
CA GLN A 88 1.62 -7.74 -11.65
C GLN A 88 1.23 -7.44 -13.11
N ASN A 89 0.56 -8.40 -13.76
CA ASN A 89 0.11 -8.29 -15.14
C ASN A 89 -1.36 -7.86 -15.30
N GLY A 90 -1.99 -7.38 -14.21
CA GLY A 90 -3.36 -6.89 -14.23
C GLY A 90 -4.43 -7.99 -14.38
N LEU A 91 -4.05 -9.27 -14.31
CA LEU A 91 -4.96 -10.41 -14.37
C LEU A 91 -5.58 -10.70 -13.00
N TYR A 92 -6.21 -9.68 -12.39
CA TYR A 92 -6.61 -9.68 -10.98
C TYR A 92 -7.56 -10.81 -10.59
N GLN A 93 -8.52 -11.16 -11.44
CA GLN A 93 -9.45 -12.26 -11.12
C GLN A 93 -8.72 -13.61 -11.04
N ARG A 94 -7.75 -13.86 -11.92
CA ARG A 94 -6.93 -15.08 -11.89
C ARG A 94 -5.97 -15.09 -10.70
N ALA A 95 -5.43 -13.92 -10.34
CA ALA A 95 -4.64 -13.77 -9.13
C ALA A 95 -5.46 -14.14 -7.89
N LEU A 96 -6.68 -13.60 -7.80
CA LEU A 96 -7.60 -13.83 -6.69
C LEU A 96 -7.94 -15.32 -6.55
N GLU A 97 -8.21 -16.02 -7.66
CA GLU A 97 -8.43 -17.48 -7.65
C GLU A 97 -7.25 -18.27 -7.04
N GLN A 98 -6.01 -17.86 -7.30
CA GLN A 98 -4.84 -18.53 -6.71
C GLN A 98 -4.72 -18.26 -5.21
N PHE A 99 -4.93 -17.02 -4.77
CA PHE A 99 -4.84 -16.65 -3.35
C PHE A 99 -5.99 -17.25 -2.54
N GLU A 100 -7.22 -17.25 -3.07
CA GLU A 100 -8.37 -17.91 -2.43
C GLU A 100 -8.12 -19.41 -2.27
N ALA A 101 -7.59 -20.07 -3.32
CA ALA A 101 -7.27 -21.49 -3.24
C ALA A 101 -6.21 -21.82 -2.17
N VAL A 102 -5.20 -20.96 -1.98
CA VAL A 102 -4.20 -21.15 -0.92
C VAL A 102 -4.80 -20.85 0.45
N TYR A 103 -5.59 -19.80 0.58
CA TYR A 103 -6.24 -19.42 1.84
C TYR A 103 -7.26 -20.45 2.33
N GLU A 104 -7.94 -21.15 1.42
CA GLU A 104 -8.82 -22.28 1.75
C GLU A 104 -8.05 -23.52 2.26
N LEU A 105 -6.84 -23.75 1.73
CA LEU A 105 -5.99 -24.87 2.12
C LEU A 105 -5.22 -24.59 3.43
N ASP A 106 -4.80 -23.34 3.62
CA ASP A 106 -4.06 -22.88 4.80
C ASP A 106 -4.80 -21.76 5.55
N SER A 107 -5.59 -22.17 6.54
CA SER A 107 -6.27 -21.22 7.42
C SER A 107 -5.32 -20.45 8.35
N SER A 108 -4.04 -20.84 8.45
CA SER A 108 -3.04 -20.08 9.23
C SER A 108 -2.47 -18.88 8.47
N ASP A 109 -2.78 -18.78 7.18
CA ASP A 109 -2.40 -17.68 6.29
C ASP A 109 -0.88 -17.45 6.26
N LEU A 110 -0.10 -18.53 6.12
CA LEU A 110 1.37 -18.53 6.17
C LEU A 110 1.99 -17.55 5.16
N PHE A 111 1.34 -17.37 4.01
CA PHE A 111 1.82 -16.52 2.92
C PHE A 111 1.11 -15.16 2.85
N ALA A 112 0.37 -14.77 3.91
CA ALA A 112 -0.36 -13.50 3.97
C ALA A 112 -1.29 -13.27 2.76
N CYS A 113 -1.93 -14.35 2.29
CA CYS A 113 -2.88 -14.33 1.18
C CYS A 113 -4.06 -13.40 1.47
N ARG A 114 -4.46 -13.23 2.74
CA ARG A 114 -5.54 -12.30 3.13
C ARG A 114 -5.27 -10.86 2.70
N HIS A 115 -4.01 -10.41 2.75
CA HIS A 115 -3.62 -9.04 2.37
C HIS A 115 -3.72 -8.85 0.85
N GLU A 116 -3.30 -9.86 0.09
CA GLU A 116 -3.41 -9.86 -1.36
C GLU A 116 -4.86 -9.95 -1.83
N MET A 117 -5.68 -10.78 -1.19
CA MET A 117 -7.12 -10.88 -1.46
C MET A 117 -7.82 -9.54 -1.21
N MET A 118 -7.54 -8.87 -0.08
CA MET A 118 -8.09 -7.55 0.22
C MET A 118 -7.72 -6.53 -0.86
N ALA A 119 -6.44 -6.44 -1.21
CA ALA A 119 -5.99 -5.55 -2.27
C ALA A 119 -6.67 -5.85 -3.62
N LEU A 120 -6.84 -7.12 -3.97
CA LEU A 120 -7.51 -7.54 -5.20
C LEU A 120 -9.00 -7.24 -5.20
N TYR A 121 -9.70 -7.37 -4.08
CA TYR A 121 -11.10 -6.92 -3.98
C TYR A 121 -11.22 -5.43 -4.27
N ILE A 122 -10.30 -4.60 -3.76
CA ILE A 122 -10.30 -3.16 -4.03
C ILE A 122 -9.89 -2.84 -5.48
N LEU A 123 -8.84 -3.47 -6.01
CA LEU A 123 -8.39 -3.31 -7.40
C LEU A 123 -9.46 -3.70 -8.44
N THR A 124 -10.40 -4.56 -8.05
CA THR A 124 -11.51 -5.01 -8.90
C THR A 124 -12.85 -4.34 -8.54
N SER A 125 -12.82 -3.29 -7.73
CA SER A 125 -14.00 -2.52 -7.29
C SER A 125 -15.08 -3.37 -6.61
N GLN A 126 -14.68 -4.40 -5.86
CA GLN A 126 -15.55 -5.29 -5.10
C GLN A 126 -15.60 -4.88 -3.62
N TYR A 127 -16.01 -3.63 -3.34
CA TYR A 127 -16.01 -3.07 -1.98
C TYR A 127 -16.86 -3.90 -0.99
N ASP A 128 -18.07 -4.31 -1.37
CA ASP A 128 -18.93 -5.14 -0.52
C ASP A 128 -18.24 -6.44 -0.05
N LYS A 129 -17.45 -7.06 -0.94
CA LYS A 129 -16.69 -8.27 -0.60
C LYS A 129 -15.52 -7.93 0.34
N ALA A 130 -14.79 -6.85 0.06
CA ALA A 130 -13.72 -6.37 0.92
C ALA A 130 -14.23 -6.08 2.34
N LEU A 131 -15.36 -5.36 2.47
CA LEU A 131 -15.97 -5.04 3.75
C LEU A 131 -16.47 -6.30 4.49
N ALA A 132 -17.12 -7.22 3.78
CA ALA A 132 -17.57 -8.49 4.38
C ALA A 132 -16.39 -9.36 4.81
N PHE A 133 -15.29 -9.35 4.06
CA PHE A 133 -14.05 -10.04 4.40
C PHE A 133 -13.41 -9.41 5.64
N PHE A 134 -13.26 -8.09 5.67
CA PHE A 134 -12.71 -7.35 6.81
C PHE A 134 -13.48 -7.63 8.11
N LYS A 135 -14.81 -7.57 8.07
CA LYS A 135 -15.67 -7.87 9.24
C LYS A 135 -15.57 -9.29 9.76
N LYS A 136 -15.14 -10.26 8.95
CA LYS A 136 -14.86 -11.63 9.42
C LYS A 136 -13.53 -11.74 10.13
N GLN A 137 -12.59 -10.84 9.82
CA GLN A 137 -11.26 -10.79 10.42
C GLN A 137 -11.22 -9.89 11.65
N SER A 138 -12.23 -9.02 11.88
CA SER A 138 -12.22 -7.98 12.94
C SER A 138 -12.26 -8.51 14.38
N ASP A 139 -12.33 -9.83 14.59
CA ASP A 139 -12.06 -10.44 15.90
C ASP A 139 -10.54 -10.53 16.19
N ALA A 140 -9.70 -10.29 15.18
CA ALA A 140 -8.25 -10.17 15.28
C ALA A 140 -7.83 -8.70 15.51
N GLU A 141 -6.63 -8.54 16.06
CA GLU A 141 -5.93 -7.27 16.31
C GLU A 141 -5.89 -6.37 15.05
N HIS A 142 -5.69 -5.06 15.26
CA HIS A 142 -5.54 -4.04 14.20
C HIS A 142 -4.60 -4.55 13.07
N ASP A 143 -5.09 -4.60 11.82
CA ASP A 143 -4.32 -5.08 10.67
C ASP A 143 -4.34 -4.01 9.58
N ILE A 144 -3.36 -3.10 9.66
CA ILE A 144 -3.17 -1.94 8.77
C ILE A 144 -3.14 -2.36 7.31
N LEU A 145 -2.64 -3.56 7.00
CA LEU A 145 -2.56 -4.06 5.61
C LEU A 145 -3.91 -4.46 5.04
N LEU A 146 -4.92 -4.67 5.89
CA LEU A 146 -6.32 -4.82 5.48
C LEU A 146 -7.06 -3.47 5.47
N GLU A 147 -6.80 -2.63 6.46
CA GLU A 147 -7.49 -1.37 6.68
C GLU A 147 -7.15 -0.31 5.64
N ILE A 148 -5.87 -0.19 5.24
CA ILE A 148 -5.45 0.80 4.27
C ILE A 148 -6.09 0.58 2.90
N PRO A 149 -6.07 -0.62 2.31
CA PRO A 149 -6.84 -0.86 1.09
C PRO A 149 -8.34 -0.63 1.27
N LEU A 150 -8.92 -1.04 2.41
CA LEU A 150 -10.34 -0.85 2.68
C LEU A 150 -10.70 0.64 2.80
N LEU A 151 -9.85 1.47 3.41
CA LEU A 151 -9.99 2.91 3.50
C LEU A 151 -10.03 3.53 2.11
N VAL A 152 -9.06 3.19 1.25
CA VAL A 152 -9.04 3.67 -0.14
C VAL A 152 -10.29 3.19 -0.88
N GLY A 153 -10.71 1.95 -0.68
CA GLY A 153 -11.96 1.42 -1.21
C GLY A 153 -13.18 2.22 -0.76
N ALA A 154 -13.29 2.53 0.54
CA ALA A 154 -14.40 3.26 1.11
C ALA A 154 -14.47 4.69 0.55
N ILE A 155 -13.33 5.37 0.42
CA ILE A 155 -13.24 6.70 -0.18
C ILE A 155 -13.73 6.67 -1.63
N LEU A 156 -13.27 5.70 -2.43
CA LEU A 156 -13.59 5.65 -3.86
C LEU A 156 -15.02 5.20 -4.15
N ASP A 157 -15.61 4.40 -3.27
CA ASP A 157 -16.99 3.90 -3.42
C ASP A 157 -18.02 4.81 -2.71
N GLY A 158 -17.57 5.86 -2.00
CA GLY A 158 -18.42 6.87 -1.36
C GLY A 158 -19.02 6.44 -0.01
N HIS A 159 -18.28 5.64 0.75
CA HIS A 159 -18.66 5.13 2.06
C HIS A 159 -18.01 5.93 3.19
N ASP A 160 -18.40 7.21 3.32
CA ASP A 160 -17.78 8.19 4.22
C ASP A 160 -17.74 7.73 5.69
N GLU A 161 -18.81 7.11 6.20
CA GLU A 161 -18.84 6.60 7.59
C GLU A 161 -17.72 5.60 7.88
N MET A 162 -17.45 4.69 6.93
CA MET A 162 -16.37 3.71 7.08
C MET A 162 -15.00 4.35 6.85
N ALA A 163 -14.89 5.27 5.90
CA ALA A 163 -13.66 5.99 5.66
C ALA A 163 -13.24 6.79 6.90
N HIS A 164 -14.17 7.53 7.52
CA HIS A 164 -13.93 8.30 8.74
C HIS A 164 -13.55 7.39 9.91
N TYR A 165 -14.29 6.30 10.12
CA TYR A 165 -13.94 5.30 11.15
C TYR A 165 -12.51 4.79 10.98
N LEU A 166 -12.11 4.41 9.77
CA LEU A 166 -10.76 3.91 9.51
C LEU A 166 -9.70 5.00 9.69
N ILE A 167 -9.98 6.25 9.29
CA ILE A 167 -9.07 7.37 9.53
C ILE A 167 -8.87 7.59 11.03
N GLU A 168 -9.94 7.59 11.84
CA GLU A 168 -9.85 7.75 13.29
C GLU A 168 -9.01 6.66 13.94
N VAL A 169 -9.25 5.39 13.56
CA VAL A 169 -8.50 4.24 14.07
C VAL A 169 -7.03 4.35 13.70
N LEU A 170 -6.72 4.57 12.41
CA LEU A 170 -5.34 4.69 11.95
C LEU A 170 -4.62 5.91 12.54
N SER A 171 -5.31 7.02 12.79
CA SER A 171 -4.74 8.19 13.46
C SER A 171 -4.42 7.93 14.94
N ALA A 172 -5.15 7.04 15.61
CA ALA A 172 -4.87 6.67 16.98
C ALA A 172 -3.67 5.73 17.10
N ASP A 173 -3.54 4.78 16.16
CA ASP A 173 -2.60 3.67 16.27
C ASP A 173 -1.29 3.93 15.51
N VAL A 174 -1.32 4.71 14.43
CA VAL A 174 -0.15 5.00 13.60
C VAL A 174 0.36 6.41 13.84
N LYS A 175 1.54 6.49 14.46
CA LYS A 175 2.24 7.77 14.65
C LYS A 175 2.44 8.47 13.30
N ASP A 176 2.20 9.78 13.28
CA ASP A 176 2.38 10.67 12.13
C ASP A 176 1.42 10.39 10.95
N PHE A 177 0.42 9.50 11.11
CA PHE A 177 -0.59 9.22 10.08
C PHE A 177 -1.44 10.45 9.72
N ALA A 178 -1.80 11.26 10.72
CA ALA A 178 -2.52 12.52 10.47
C ALA A 178 -1.67 13.50 9.64
N ILE A 179 -0.35 13.55 9.85
CA ILE A 179 0.58 14.38 9.08
C ILE A 179 0.66 13.87 7.64
N PHE A 180 0.76 12.55 7.45
CA PHE A 180 0.70 11.92 6.14
C PHE A 180 -0.60 12.29 5.40
N CYS A 181 -1.76 12.17 6.05
CA CYS A 181 -3.05 12.51 5.44
C CYS A 181 -3.19 13.99 5.07
N GLN A 182 -2.49 14.87 5.79
CA GLN A 182 -2.47 16.33 5.55
C GLN A 182 -1.40 16.77 4.54
N SER A 183 -0.66 15.81 3.96
CA SER A 183 0.36 16.14 2.97
C SER A 183 -0.29 16.77 1.71
N PRO A 184 0.39 17.74 1.06
CA PRO A 184 -0.16 18.40 -0.11
C PRO A 184 -0.37 17.42 -1.28
N GLU A 185 0.46 16.38 -1.34
CA GLU A 185 0.43 15.33 -2.34
C GLU A 185 0.66 13.98 -1.66
N LEU A 186 0.15 12.92 -2.27
CA LEU A 186 0.38 11.55 -1.80
C LEU A 186 1.86 11.21 -1.98
N LEU A 187 2.50 10.68 -0.93
CA LEU A 187 3.95 10.39 -0.90
C LEU A 187 4.31 9.18 -1.77
N MET A 188 4.16 9.30 -3.10
CA MET A 188 4.32 8.22 -4.06
C MET A 188 5.74 7.61 -4.05
N ASP A 189 6.77 8.43 -3.84
CA ASP A 189 8.16 7.96 -3.76
C ASP A 189 8.37 7.02 -2.56
N ASP A 190 7.80 7.34 -1.40
CA ASP A 190 7.85 6.51 -0.21
C ASP A 190 7.01 5.24 -0.37
N ILE A 191 5.79 5.37 -0.93
CA ILE A 191 4.91 4.24 -1.23
C ILE A 191 5.62 3.23 -2.15
N MET A 192 6.32 3.71 -3.19
CA MET A 192 7.03 2.85 -4.12
C MET A 192 8.30 2.25 -3.52
N SER A 193 9.12 3.04 -2.85
CA SER A 193 10.43 2.58 -2.34
C SER A 193 10.30 1.71 -1.09
N ILE A 194 9.54 2.14 -0.09
CA ILE A 194 9.35 1.41 1.17
C ILE A 194 8.34 0.28 0.95
N GLY A 195 7.24 0.55 0.25
CA GLY A 195 6.20 -0.43 0.01
C GLY A 195 6.67 -1.65 -0.77
N ALA A 196 7.56 -1.48 -1.77
CA ALA A 196 8.12 -2.57 -2.54
C ALA A 196 9.01 -3.51 -1.71
N ALA A 197 9.67 -3.01 -0.65
CA ALA A 197 10.47 -3.85 0.22
C ALA A 197 9.61 -4.84 1.02
N GLY A 198 8.34 -4.51 1.28
CA GLY A 198 7.39 -5.32 2.05
C GLY A 198 7.72 -5.45 3.54
N ILE A 199 8.94 -5.12 3.96
CA ILE A 199 9.41 -5.12 5.35
C ILE A 199 8.95 -3.83 6.01
N HIS A 200 8.22 -3.97 7.11
CA HIS A 200 7.68 -2.86 7.87
C HIS A 200 7.67 -3.19 9.36
N ARG A 201 7.59 -2.14 10.18
CA ARG A 201 7.22 -2.30 11.59
C ARG A 201 5.69 -2.31 11.69
N PRO A 202 5.11 -3.10 12.61
CA PRO A 202 3.70 -2.95 12.96
C PRO A 202 3.41 -1.51 13.40
N ASP A 203 2.17 -1.05 13.18
CA ASP A 203 1.65 0.23 13.67
C ASP A 203 2.48 1.46 13.27
N SER A 204 3.02 1.44 12.04
CA SER A 204 3.88 2.50 11.53
C SER A 204 3.48 2.99 10.14
N LEU A 205 3.98 4.16 9.76
CA LEU A 205 3.85 4.67 8.39
C LEU A 205 4.46 3.70 7.36
N GLU A 206 5.46 2.89 7.73
CA GLU A 206 5.98 1.87 6.83
C GLU A 206 4.90 0.83 6.48
N ALA A 207 4.08 0.42 7.45
CA ALA A 207 2.95 -0.48 7.22
C ALA A 207 1.88 0.18 6.31
N VAL A 208 1.65 1.48 6.49
CA VAL A 208 0.74 2.27 5.64
C VAL A 208 1.22 2.27 4.19
N TYR A 209 2.50 2.54 3.95
CA TYR A 209 3.10 2.51 2.61
C TYR A 209 3.04 1.11 1.98
N VAL A 210 3.29 0.07 2.77
CA VAL A 210 3.20 -1.33 2.33
C VAL A 210 1.75 -1.73 1.99
N GLY A 211 0.76 -1.21 2.71
CA GLY A 211 -0.67 -1.37 2.39
C GLY A 211 -1.06 -0.64 1.09
N LEU A 212 -0.65 0.63 0.95
CA LEU A 212 -0.89 1.44 -0.25
C LEU A 212 -0.23 0.84 -1.50
N TYR A 213 1.00 0.32 -1.36
CA TYR A 213 1.73 -0.30 -2.46
C TYR A 213 0.99 -1.51 -3.06
N ARG A 214 0.26 -2.28 -2.25
CA ARG A 214 -0.51 -3.44 -2.75
C ARG A 214 -1.61 -3.06 -3.74
N ILE A 215 -2.09 -1.82 -3.67
CA ILE A 215 -3.07 -1.23 -4.57
C ILE A 215 -2.47 -0.10 -5.42
N LEU A 216 -1.14 -0.07 -5.58
CA LEU A 216 -0.42 0.97 -6.32
C LEU A 216 -1.02 1.29 -7.71
N PRO A 217 -1.42 0.31 -8.55
CA PRO A 217 -2.03 0.61 -9.85
C PRO A 217 -3.28 1.48 -9.75
N LEU A 218 -4.07 1.31 -8.68
CA LEU A 218 -5.25 2.15 -8.42
C LEU A 218 -4.82 3.56 -8.00
N LEU A 219 -3.84 3.67 -7.08
CA LEU A 219 -3.33 4.97 -6.62
C LEU A 219 -2.67 5.78 -7.74
N MET A 220 -2.06 5.13 -8.73
CA MET A 220 -1.53 5.83 -9.91
C MET A 220 -2.62 6.58 -10.70
N THR A 221 -3.88 6.18 -10.57
CA THR A 221 -5.01 6.80 -11.29
C THR A 221 -5.93 7.63 -10.39
N ALA A 222 -6.04 7.26 -9.11
CA ALA A 222 -6.97 7.85 -8.15
C ALA A 222 -6.28 8.53 -6.95
N GLY A 223 -4.95 8.51 -6.87
CA GLY A 223 -4.20 8.99 -5.70
C GLY A 223 -4.46 10.46 -5.36
N ASN A 224 -4.62 11.33 -6.38
CA ASN A 224 -4.96 12.74 -6.16
C ASN A 224 -6.34 12.91 -5.52
N TYR A 225 -7.32 12.08 -5.91
CA TYR A 225 -8.66 12.12 -5.32
C TYR A 225 -8.63 11.63 -3.87
N VAL A 226 -7.92 10.52 -3.62
CA VAL A 226 -7.75 9.98 -2.26
C VAL A 226 -7.06 11.01 -1.36
N GLN A 227 -5.97 11.63 -1.82
CA GLN A 227 -5.26 12.65 -1.04
C GLN A 227 -6.14 13.88 -0.78
N ALA A 228 -6.92 14.31 -1.77
CA ALA A 228 -7.86 15.42 -1.60
C ALA A 228 -8.94 15.10 -0.56
N TYR A 229 -9.50 13.88 -0.58
CA TYR A 229 -10.46 13.44 0.44
C TYR A 229 -9.85 13.48 1.84
N LEU A 230 -8.63 12.94 2.01
CA LEU A 230 -7.95 12.92 3.30
C LEU A 230 -7.68 14.35 3.81
N ASN A 231 -7.19 15.24 2.94
CA ASN A 231 -7.00 16.65 3.27
C ASN A 231 -8.31 17.34 3.68
N ASP A 232 -9.39 17.09 2.95
CA ASP A 232 -10.71 17.66 3.21
C ASP A 232 -11.23 17.21 4.58
N TYR A 233 -11.16 15.89 4.86
CA TYR A 233 -11.50 15.33 6.17
C TYR A 233 -10.77 16.06 7.30
N PHE A 234 -9.45 16.19 7.23
CA PHE A 234 -8.70 16.88 8.28
C PHE A 234 -8.95 18.39 8.29
N SER A 235 -9.31 19.02 7.17
CA SER A 235 -9.68 20.45 7.15
C SER A 235 -11.04 20.71 7.82
N GLU A 236 -12.03 19.84 7.60
CA GLU A 236 -13.35 19.95 8.24
C GLU A 236 -13.30 19.55 9.71
N HIS A 237 -12.48 18.55 10.06
CA HIS A 237 -12.27 18.15 11.46
C HIS A 237 -11.33 19.11 12.20
N LYS A 238 -10.54 19.93 11.48
CA LYS A 238 -9.93 21.17 11.99
C LYS A 238 -10.94 22.30 12.12
N ALA A 239 -12.04 22.35 11.36
CA ALA A 239 -13.06 23.40 11.53
C ALA A 239 -13.83 23.31 12.88
N GLY A 240 -13.71 22.19 13.60
CA GLY A 240 -14.09 22.05 15.00
C GLY A 240 -12.99 22.43 16.01
N GLN A 241 -11.79 22.75 15.54
CA GLN A 241 -10.56 23.07 16.28
C GLN A 241 -10.14 24.50 15.91
N ALA A 242 -10.52 25.48 16.71
CA ALA A 242 -10.29 26.88 16.34
C ALA A 242 -8.79 27.18 16.14
N GLU A 243 -8.38 27.49 14.91
CA GLU A 243 -7.02 27.97 14.63
C GLU A 243 -6.72 29.20 15.50
N VAL A 244 -5.48 29.35 15.95
CA VAL A 244 -5.10 30.50 16.79
C VAL A 244 -5.32 31.83 16.07
N GLU A 245 -5.22 31.85 14.74
CA GLU A 245 -5.50 33.01 13.89
C GLU A 245 -6.99 33.41 13.91
N SER A 246 -7.90 32.46 14.17
CA SER A 246 -9.34 32.70 14.25
C SER A 246 -9.78 33.31 15.60
N LEU A 247 -8.89 33.30 16.60
CA LEU A 247 -9.18 33.79 17.95
C LEU A 247 -9.09 35.32 18.01
N ALA A 248 -10.24 35.98 17.82
CA ALA A 248 -10.35 37.46 17.77
C ALA A 248 -9.82 38.20 19.02
N PHE A 249 -9.52 37.52 20.13
CA PHE A 249 -8.94 38.14 21.32
C PHE A 249 -7.40 38.16 21.33
N LEU A 250 -6.75 37.44 20.41
CA LEU A 250 -5.31 37.49 20.23
C LEU A 250 -4.94 38.66 19.32
N SER A 251 -3.82 39.30 19.62
CA SER A 251 -3.21 40.29 18.73
C SER A 251 -2.34 39.62 17.66
N GLU A 252 -2.11 40.29 16.53
CA GLU A 252 -1.20 39.80 15.47
C GLU A 252 0.16 39.37 16.04
N TYR A 253 0.72 40.15 16.97
CA TYR A 253 1.99 39.81 17.62
C TYR A 253 1.95 38.54 18.49
N GLN A 254 0.82 38.29 19.16
CA GLN A 254 0.64 37.04 19.93
C GLN A 254 0.48 35.84 19.00
N ILE A 255 -0.21 36.02 17.87
CA ILE A 255 -0.35 34.99 16.83
C ILE A 255 1.03 34.66 16.25
N GLU A 256 1.83 35.66 15.87
CA GLU A 256 3.20 35.46 15.38
C GLU A 256 4.07 34.66 16.36
N ILE A 257 3.93 34.92 17.67
CA ILE A 257 4.66 34.18 18.70
C ILE A 257 4.20 32.72 18.75
N LEU A 258 2.91 32.44 18.72
CA LEU A 258 2.38 31.07 18.75
C LEU A 258 2.84 30.27 17.53
N LEU A 259 2.73 30.86 16.34
CA LEU A 259 3.20 30.25 15.09
C LEU A 259 4.72 29.98 15.11
N ALA A 260 5.51 30.88 15.70
CA ALA A 260 6.95 30.69 15.85
C ALA A 260 7.34 29.57 16.85
N HIS A 261 6.38 29.10 17.64
CA HIS A 261 6.53 27.98 18.58
C HIS A 261 5.74 26.74 18.13
N ASP A 262 5.40 26.67 16.84
CA ASP A 262 4.66 25.56 16.23
C ASP A 262 3.28 25.31 16.87
N ILE A 263 2.62 26.39 17.36
CA ILE A 263 1.24 26.35 17.87
C ILE A 263 0.32 27.00 16.84
N TYR A 264 -0.41 26.16 16.10
CA TYR A 264 -1.30 26.55 15.01
C TYR A 264 -2.78 26.43 15.39
N ASP A 265 -3.14 25.46 16.24
CA ASP A 265 -4.51 25.22 16.68
C ASP A 265 -4.63 25.01 18.20
N LEU A 266 -5.87 24.80 18.69
CA LEU A 266 -6.12 24.65 20.13
C LEU A 266 -5.51 23.36 20.73
N GLN A 267 -5.25 22.33 19.93
CA GLN A 267 -4.73 21.04 20.40
C GLN A 267 -3.22 21.08 20.59
N ASP A 268 -2.51 21.90 19.81
CA ASP A 268 -1.07 22.10 19.98
C ASP A 268 -0.72 22.54 21.41
N PHE A 269 -1.64 23.20 22.13
CA PHE A 269 -1.46 23.56 23.54
C PHE A 269 -1.42 22.37 24.50
N GLN A 270 -1.82 21.16 24.10
CA GLN A 270 -1.83 19.98 24.97
C GLN A 270 -0.43 19.51 25.38
N VAL A 271 0.62 19.92 24.66
CA VAL A 271 2.01 19.69 25.05
C VAL A 271 2.61 20.86 25.85
N TRP A 272 1.88 21.95 26.01
CA TRP A 272 2.31 23.18 26.68
C TRP A 272 1.65 23.35 28.05
N THR A 273 2.46 23.69 29.05
CA THR A 273 1.95 24.02 30.39
C THR A 273 1.45 25.47 30.44
N GLU A 274 0.54 25.76 31.36
CA GLU A 274 0.12 27.15 31.64
C GLU A 274 1.30 28.07 31.94
N THR A 275 2.34 27.54 32.61
CA THR A 275 3.56 28.28 32.95
C THR A 275 4.40 28.64 31.75
N GLU A 276 4.52 27.75 30.76
CA GLU A 276 5.28 28.01 29.54
C GLU A 276 4.59 29.05 28.67
N ILE A 277 3.25 28.95 28.55
CA ILE A 277 2.46 29.94 27.81
C ILE A 277 2.54 31.31 28.47
N LEU A 278 2.46 31.39 29.81
CA LEU A 278 2.64 32.65 30.53
C LEU A 278 4.06 33.23 30.46
N ALA A 279 5.06 32.43 30.09
CA ALA A 279 6.42 32.90 29.87
C ALA A 279 6.60 33.56 28.49
N LEU A 280 5.68 33.32 27.55
CA LEU A 280 5.72 33.93 26.23
C LEU A 280 5.46 35.44 26.29
N PRO A 281 6.14 36.25 25.44
CA PRO A 281 5.93 37.68 25.42
C PRO A 281 4.48 38.05 25.13
N GLN A 282 3.91 38.99 25.89
CA GLN A 282 2.52 39.44 25.77
C GLN A 282 1.46 38.38 26.13
N PHE A 283 1.81 37.22 26.67
CA PHE A 283 0.85 36.25 27.20
C PHE A 283 0.64 36.45 28.71
N GLY A 284 -0.46 37.11 29.05
CA GLY A 284 -0.84 37.35 30.45
C GLY A 284 -1.94 36.38 30.92
N LYS A 285 -2.23 36.40 32.24
CA LYS A 285 -3.32 35.61 32.83
C LYS A 285 -4.66 35.82 32.12
N ALA A 286 -4.95 37.04 31.66
CA ALA A 286 -6.18 37.33 30.93
C ALA A 286 -6.25 36.63 29.56
N THR A 287 -5.12 36.49 28.87
CA THR A 287 -5.05 35.74 27.60
C THR A 287 -5.19 34.25 27.86
N LEU A 288 -4.53 33.74 28.90
CA LEU A 288 -4.62 32.34 29.31
C LEU A 288 -6.06 31.94 29.65
N GLU A 289 -6.80 32.75 30.40
CA GLU A 289 -8.21 32.47 30.70
C GLU A 289 -9.08 32.48 29.45
N LYS A 290 -8.87 33.42 28.52
CA LYS A 290 -9.60 33.43 27.25
C LYS A 290 -9.29 32.22 26.35
N LEU A 291 -8.06 31.72 26.39
CA LEU A 291 -7.69 30.46 25.73
C LEU A 291 -8.47 29.29 26.34
N LYS A 292 -8.58 29.21 27.68
CA LYS A 292 -9.41 28.18 28.35
C LYS A 292 -10.89 28.32 27.99
N GLU A 293 -11.43 29.55 27.95
CA GLU A 293 -12.81 29.82 27.53
C GLU A 293 -13.06 29.42 26.07
N ALA A 294 -12.03 29.51 25.22
CA ALA A 294 -12.06 29.06 23.83
C ALA A 294 -11.91 27.53 23.67
N GLY A 295 -11.74 26.78 24.78
CA GLY A 295 -11.65 25.32 24.77
C GLY A 295 -10.23 24.76 24.74
N VAL A 296 -9.20 25.58 24.96
CA VAL A 296 -7.80 25.11 25.05
C VAL A 296 -7.60 24.25 26.30
N ILE A 297 -6.94 23.10 26.11
CA ILE A 297 -6.53 22.18 27.18
C ILE A 297 -5.00 22.19 27.23
N PHE A 298 -4.44 22.58 28.38
CA PHE A 298 -2.99 22.61 28.63
C PHE A 298 -2.50 21.29 29.24
N SER A 299 -1.19 21.02 29.11
CA SER A 299 -0.55 19.94 29.85
C SER A 299 -0.52 20.23 31.36
N HIS A 300 -0.54 19.15 32.16
CA HIS A 300 -0.55 19.20 33.63
C HIS A 300 0.77 19.68 34.25
#